data_AF-A0A212L2J5-F1
#
_entry.id   AF-A0A212L2J5-F1
#
_cell.length_a   1.000
_cell.length_b   1.000
_cell.length_c   1.000
_cell.angle_alpha   90.00
_cell.angle_beta   90.00
_cell.angle_gamma   90.00
#
_symmetry.space_group_name_H-M   'P 1'
#
loop_
_entity.id
_entity.type
_entity.pdbx_description
1 polymer ?
#
loop_
_entity_poly.entity_id
_entity_poly.type
_entity_poly.pdbx_seq_one_letter_code
_entity_poly.pdbx_strand_id
1 'polypeptide(L)' 'MKSLKVNGMRCGHCKSAVEEAAGKIPGVKNPLVDLDEKVLRYEEDGPVDMDALRTAISNIGFDPE' A
#
# COMPACT_ATOMS: atom_id res chain seq x y z
N MET A 1 8.97 -10.11 2.39
CA MET A 1 8.42 -8.78 2.04
C MET A 1 7.79 -8.86 0.66
N LYS A 2 6.50 -8.51 0.57
CA LYS A 2 5.77 -8.32 -0.68
C LYS A 2 5.85 -6.85 -1.11
N SER A 3 5.57 -6.62 -2.38
CA SER A 3 5.51 -5.29 -2.97
C SER A 3 4.31 -5.18 -3.89
N LEU A 4 3.60 -4.06 -3.79
CA LEU A 4 2.49 -3.67 -4.66
C LEU A 4 2.87 -2.34 -5.32
N LYS A 5 2.79 -2.25 -6.65
CA LYS A 5 3.02 -0.98 -7.32
C LYS A 5 1.84 -0.06 -7.08
N VAL A 6 2.12 1.22 -6.82
CA VAL A 6 1.09 2.22 -6.58
C VAL A 6 1.41 3.47 -7.41
N ASN A 7 0.60 3.69 -8.43
CA ASN A 7 0.68 4.86 -9.28
C ASN A 7 -0.05 6.06 -8.64
N GLY A 8 0.42 7.26 -8.97
CA GLY A 8 -0.20 8.52 -8.50
C GLY A 8 0.41 9.12 -7.23
N MET A 9 1.33 8.43 -6.55
CA MET A 9 2.08 8.99 -5.43
C MET A 9 3.07 10.05 -5.94
N ARG A 10 2.83 11.33 -5.61
CA ARG A 10 3.68 12.45 -6.08
C ARG A 10 4.33 13.26 -4.95
N CYS A 11 3.99 12.99 -3.68
CA CYS A 11 4.46 13.78 -2.55
C CYS A 11 4.57 12.94 -1.28
N GLY A 12 5.39 13.39 -0.31
CA GLY A 12 5.57 12.74 0.98
C GLY A 12 4.28 12.53 1.79
N HIS A 13 3.25 13.36 1.61
CA HIS A 13 1.94 13.11 2.22
C HIS A 13 1.17 11.94 1.58
N CYS A 14 1.40 11.66 0.29
CA CYS A 14 0.76 10.53 -0.40
C CYS A 14 1.27 9.19 0.16
N LYS A 15 2.56 9.12 0.53
CA LYS A 15 3.17 7.91 1.07
C LYS A 15 2.48 7.46 2.36
N SER A 16 2.28 8.38 3.30
CA SER A 16 1.71 8.06 4.62
C SER A 16 0.27 7.60 4.50
N ALA A 17 -0.52 8.22 3.61
CA ALA A 17 -1.89 7.78 3.34
C ALA A 17 -1.95 6.33 2.83
N VAL A 18 -1.03 5.94 1.94
CA VAL A 18 -0.93 4.58 1.40
C VAL A 18 -0.46 3.58 2.46
N GLU A 19 0.56 3.94 3.25
CA GLU A 19 1.05 3.12 4.36
C GLU A 19 -0.05 2.87 5.41
N GLU A 20 -0.79 3.92 5.79
CA GLU A 20 -1.91 3.81 6.74
C GLU A 20 -3.07 2.98 6.19
N ALA A 21 -3.42 3.14 4.91
CA ALA A 21 -4.47 2.35 4.29
C ALA A 21 -4.10 0.86 4.22
N ALA A 22 -2.85 0.56 3.84
CA ALA A 22 -2.34 -0.80 3.80
C ALA A 22 -2.27 -1.43 5.20
N GLY A 23 -1.84 -0.67 6.21
CA GLY A 23 -1.74 -1.16 7.60
C GLY A 23 -3.09 -1.49 8.25
N LYS A 24 -4.21 -1.06 7.66
CA LYS A 24 -5.57 -1.45 8.10
C LYS A 24 -6.00 -2.81 7.55
N ILE A 25 -5.27 -3.37 6.59
CA ILE A 25 -5.62 -4.66 6.00
C ILE A 25 -5.14 -5.80 6.92
N PRO A 26 -6.03 -6.72 7.32
CA PRO A 26 -5.65 -7.89 8.10
C PRO A 26 -4.54 -8.68 7.40
N GLY A 27 -3.52 -9.07 8.16
CA GLY A 27 -2.36 -9.79 7.64
C GLY A 27 -1.25 -8.88 7.09
N VAL A 28 -1.49 -7.58 6.85
CA VAL A 28 -0.44 -6.64 6.46
C VAL A 28 0.31 -6.13 7.68
N LYS A 29 1.63 -6.23 7.66
CA LYS A 29 2.56 -5.70 8.66
C LYS A 29 3.61 -4.80 8.02
N ASN A 30 4.08 -3.83 8.79
CA ASN A 30 5.17 -2.92 8.40
C ASN A 30 5.02 -2.36 6.96
N PRO A 31 3.88 -1.75 6.61
CA PRO A 31 3.70 -1.13 5.30
C PRO A 31 4.66 0.04 5.15
N LEU A 32 5.42 0.03 4.06
CA LEU A 32 6.48 0.99 3.79
C LEU A 32 6.47 1.38 2.33
N VAL A 33 6.29 2.66 2.04
CA VAL A 33 6.22 3.16 0.66
C VAL A 33 7.57 3.65 0.19
N ASP A 34 8.01 3.12 -0.95
CA ASP A 34 9.12 3.62 -1.73
C ASP A 34 8.59 4.54 -2.82
N LEU A 35 8.82 5.85 -2.69
CA LEU A 35 8.38 6.85 -3.68
C LEU A 35 9.24 6.85 -4.95
N ASP A 36 10.49 6.38 -4.86
CA ASP A 36 11.41 6.33 -6.00
C ASP A 36 10.98 5.21 -6.94
N GLU A 37 10.73 4.03 -6.37
CA GLU A 37 10.25 2.86 -7.10
C GLU A 37 8.73 2.85 -7.30
N LYS A 38 8.00 3.73 -6.60
CA LYS A 38 6.52 3.81 -6.59
C LYS A 38 5.87 2.49 -6.17
N VAL A 39 6.43 1.87 -5.13
CA VAL A 39 5.95 0.59 -4.59
C VAL A 39 5.63 0.71 -3.11
N LEU A 40 4.52 0.12 -2.70
CA LEU A 40 4.21 -0.20 -1.31
C LEU A 40 4.83 -1.56 -0.99
N ARG A 41 5.78 -1.60 -0.06
CA ARG A 41 6.32 -2.84 0.51
C ARG A 41 5.61 -3.16 1.81
N TYR A 42 5.38 -4.44 2.07
CA TYR A 42 4.80 -4.88 3.33
C TYR A 42 5.20 -6.32 3.66
N GLU A 43 5.02 -6.68 4.92
CA GLU A 43 5.16 -8.04 5.42
C GLU A 43 3.77 -8.67 5.55
N GLU A 44 3.69 -9.98 5.30
CA GLU A 44 2.47 -10.76 5.45
C GLU A 44 2.59 -11.60 6.72
N ASP A 45 1.76 -11.31 7.72
CA ASP A 45 1.66 -12.01 9.01
C ASP A 45 0.46 -12.99 9.03
N GLY A 46 -0.17 -13.17 7.88
CA GLY A 46 -1.36 -13.99 7.67
C GLY A 46 -1.87 -13.84 6.24
N PRO A 47 -3.04 -14.43 5.93
CA PRO A 47 -3.66 -14.25 4.62
C PRO A 47 -4.02 -12.78 4.41
N VAL A 48 -3.43 -12.16 3.38
CA VAL A 48 -3.75 -10.80 2.94
C VAL A 48 -4.74 -10.87 1.78
N ASP A 49 -5.87 -10.19 1.93
CA ASP A 49 -6.81 -10.00 0.83
C ASP A 49 -6.29 -8.90 -0.09
N MET A 50 -5.74 -9.32 -1.23
CA MET A 50 -5.16 -8.42 -2.23
C MET A 50 -6.20 -7.49 -2.87
N ASP A 51 -7.46 -7.92 -2.97
CA ASP A 51 -8.53 -7.12 -3.56
C ASP A 51 -8.96 -6.01 -2.59
N ALA A 52 -9.08 -6.34 -1.30
CA ALA A 52 -9.31 -5.36 -0.24
C ALA A 52 -8.16 -4.36 -0.12
N LEU A 53 -6.90 -4.82 -0.23
CA LEU A 53 -5.73 -3.95 -0.23
C LEU A 53 -5.76 -2.97 -1.41
N ARG A 54 -5.98 -3.47 -2.63
CA ARG A 54 -6.09 -2.62 -3.83
C ARG A 54 -7.25 -1.62 -3.71
N THR A 55 -8.40 -2.08 -3.23
CA THR A 55 -9.57 -1.23 -3.02
C THR A 55 -9.30 -0.12 -1.98
N ALA A 56 -8.61 -0.45 -0.88
CA ALA A 56 -8.24 0.54 0.13
C ALA A 56 -7.31 1.63 -0.44
N ILE A 57 -6.34 1.25 -1.28
CA ILE A 57 -5.45 2.18 -1.97
C ILE A 57 -6.21 3.00 -3.04
N SER A 58 -7.17 2.39 -3.75
CA SER A 58 -8.00 3.10 -4.74
C SER A 58 -8.96 4.11 -4.11
N ASN A 59 -9.55 3.78 -2.95
CA ASN A 59 -10.46 4.68 -2.23
C ASN A 59 -9.80 5.98 -1.76
N ILE A 60 -8.49 5.99 -1.55
CA ILE A 60 -7.73 7.19 -1.19
C ILE A 60 -7.19 7.94 -2.43
N GLY A 61 -7.53 7.49 -3.64
CA GLY A 61 -7.24 8.18 -4.91
C GLY A 61 -5.93 7.75 -5.59
N PHE A 62 -5.37 6.59 -5.24
CA PHE A 62 -4.18 6.04 -5.90
C PHE A 62 -4.52 4.81 -6.72
N ASP A 63 -3.63 4.41 -7.63
CA ASP A 63 -3.90 3.32 -8.58
C ASP A 63 -2.93 2.15 -8.35
N PRO A 64 -3.35 1.08 -7.66
CA PRO A 64 -2.50 -0.07 -7.39
C PRO A 64 -2.48 -1.09 -8.54
N GLU A 65 -1.28 -1.54 -8.95
CA GLU A 65 -1.03 -2.53 -10.02
C GLU A 65 -0.65 -3.90 -9.42
#